data_AF-X0SVQ1-F1
#
_entry.id   AF-X0SVQ1-F1
#
_cell.length_a   1.000
_cell.length_b   1.000
_cell.length_c   1.000
_cell.angle_alpha   90.00
_cell.angle_beta   90.00
_cell.angle_gamma   90.00
#
_symmetry.space_group_name_H-M   'P 1'
#
loop_
_entity.id
_entity.type
_entity.pdbx_description
1 polymer ?
#
loop_
_entity_poly.entity_id
_entity_poly.type
_entity_poly.pdbx_seq_one_letter_code
_entity_poly.pdbx_strand_id
1 'polypeptide(L)'
;MANKEHVEILKQGSGAWNKWRNENPNIKPKLANADLVGADLDGADLKGAKLTGANLMRANLEGAYLTGANMMWANLEGANLVGAKLGGRIWKTRTSS
;
A
#
# COMPACT_ATOMS: atom_id res chain seq x y z
N MET A 1 15.18 0.83 -1.31
CA MET A 1 14.80 -0.59 -1.29
C MET A 1 13.76 -0.83 -0.20
N ALA A 2 12.82 -1.75 -0.40
CA ALA A 2 11.84 -2.13 0.62
C ALA A 2 12.51 -2.70 1.87
N ASN A 3 11.93 -2.45 3.04
CA ASN A 3 12.28 -3.18 4.26
C ASN A 3 11.62 -4.55 4.18
N LYS A 4 12.41 -5.63 4.28
CA LYS A 4 11.92 -7.01 4.24
C LYS A 4 10.88 -7.27 5.33
N GLU A 5 11.10 -6.75 6.54
CA GLU A 5 10.16 -6.92 7.65
C GLU A 5 8.77 -6.36 7.31
N HIS A 6 8.70 -5.16 6.75
CA HIS A 6 7.41 -4.56 6.40
C HIS A 6 6.67 -5.37 5.32
N VAL A 7 7.40 -5.89 4.34
CA VAL A 7 6.83 -6.69 3.25
C VAL A 7 6.30 -8.02 3.80
N GLU A 8 7.06 -8.69 4.65
CA GLU A 8 6.64 -9.97 5.23
C GLU A 8 5.45 -9.83 6.18
N ILE A 9 5.31 -8.69 6.88
CA ILE A 9 4.10 -8.42 7.69
C ILE A 9 2.89 -8.17 6.78
N LEU A 10 3.03 -7.40 5.70
CA LEU A 10 1.91 -7.18 4.75
C LEU A 10 1.45 -8.47 4.07
N LYS A 11 2.36 -9.40 3.79
CA LYS A 11 2.02 -10.73 3.26
C LYS A 11 1.20 -11.58 4.23
N GLN A 12 1.24 -11.28 5.53
CA GLN A 12 0.38 -11.92 6.53
C GLN A 12 -1.02 -11.31 6.59
N GLY A 13 -1.29 -10.24 5.82
CA GLY A 13 -2.58 -9.57 5.71
C GLY A 13 -2.68 -8.26 6.48
N SER A 14 -3.75 -7.52 6.18
CA SER A 14 -4.06 -6.20 6.75
C SER A 14 -4.14 -6.18 8.29
N GLY A 15 -4.64 -7.25 8.92
CA GLY A 15 -4.74 -7.35 10.38
C GLY A 15 -3.38 -7.34 11.09
N ALA A 16 -2.45 -8.16 10.61
CA ALA A 16 -1.07 -8.20 11.13
C ALA A 16 -0.37 -6.86 10.91
N TRP A 17 -0.55 -6.28 9.71
CA TRP A 17 -0.03 -4.97 9.38
C TRP A 17 -0.55 -3.86 10.29
N ASN A 18 -1.86 -3.81 10.51
CA ASN A 18 -2.50 -2.79 11.33
C ASN A 18 -2.08 -2.90 12.81
N LYS A 19 -1.88 -4.11 13.32
CA LYS A 19 -1.30 -4.31 14.65
C LYS A 19 0.11 -3.73 14.73
N TRP A 20 0.98 -4.07 13.78
CA TRP A 20 2.34 -3.53 13.72
C TRP A 20 2.34 -1.99 13.57
N ARG A 21 1.42 -1.42 12.79
CA ARG A 21 1.24 0.03 12.62
C ARG A 21 0.84 0.73 13.90
N ASN A 22 -0.03 0.12 14.70
CA ASN A 22 -0.43 0.64 16.00
C ASN A 22 0.74 0.65 17.00
N GLU A 23 1.61 -0.36 16.95
CA GLU A 23 2.82 -0.43 17.76
C GLU A 23 3.92 0.53 17.28
N ASN A 24 3.91 0.90 16.00
CA ASN A 24 4.96 1.69 15.36
C ASN A 24 4.45 2.97 14.66
N PRO A 25 3.66 3.84 15.31
CA PRO A 25 2.91 4.90 14.63
C PRO A 25 3.80 5.90 13.87
N ASN A 26 5.02 6.13 14.36
CA ASN A 26 5.98 7.10 13.81
C ASN A 26 6.86 6.55 12.68
N ILE A 27 6.82 5.23 12.41
CA ILE A 27 7.62 4.64 11.33
C ILE A 27 6.92 4.89 10.00
N LYS A 28 7.68 5.43 9.03
CA LYS A 28 7.22 5.53 7.63
C LYS A 28 7.50 4.20 6.92
N PRO A 29 6.46 3.47 6.45
CA PRO A 29 6.66 2.20 5.77
C PRO A 29 7.57 2.35 4.54
N LYS A 30 8.62 1.54 4.48
CA LYS A 30 9.51 1.43 3.32
C LYS A 30 9.13 0.21 2.48
N LEU A 31 8.41 0.43 1.38
CA LEU A 31 7.84 -0.60 0.51
C LEU A 31 8.19 -0.37 -0.98
N ALA A 32 9.25 0.41 -1.24
CA ALA A 32 9.64 0.75 -2.61
C ALA A 32 10.10 -0.51 -3.36
N ASN A 33 9.55 -0.73 -4.55
CA ASN A 33 9.72 -1.93 -5.38
C ASN A 33 9.30 -3.23 -4.68
N ALA A 34 8.43 -3.18 -3.68
CA ALA A 34 7.87 -4.38 -3.07
C ALA A 34 6.98 -5.13 -4.06
N ASP A 35 7.06 -6.45 -4.06
CA ASP A 35 6.12 -7.32 -4.77
C ASP A 35 4.98 -7.69 -3.84
N LEU A 36 3.79 -7.16 -4.14
CA LEU A 36 2.55 -7.27 -3.38
C LEU A 36 1.40 -7.67 -4.33
N VAL A 37 1.70 -8.41 -5.40
CA VAL A 37 0.69 -8.89 -6.35
C VAL A 37 -0.37 -9.73 -5.62
N GLY A 38 -1.63 -9.35 -5.80
CA GLY A 38 -2.77 -10.06 -5.18
C GLY A 38 -2.85 -9.96 -3.66
N ALA A 39 -2.04 -9.09 -3.02
CA ALA A 39 -2.03 -8.98 -1.57
C ALA A 39 -3.38 -8.49 -1.03
N ASP A 40 -3.81 -9.03 0.11
CA ASP A 40 -5.00 -8.58 0.83
C ASP A 40 -4.63 -7.48 1.84
N LEU A 41 -4.89 -6.24 1.44
CA LEU A 41 -4.52 -5.01 2.12
C LEU A 41 -5.77 -4.17 2.46
N ASP A 42 -6.92 -4.82 2.63
CA ASP A 42 -8.17 -4.20 3.01
C ASP A 42 -8.03 -3.40 4.32
N GLY A 43 -8.45 -2.14 4.32
CA GLY A 43 -8.35 -1.27 5.49
C GLY A 43 -6.93 -1.03 6.02
N ALA A 44 -5.88 -1.42 5.29
CA ALA A 44 -4.50 -1.33 5.77
C ALA A 44 -4.07 0.13 6.01
N ASP A 45 -3.41 0.41 7.15
CA ASP A 45 -2.82 1.72 7.44
C ASP A 45 -1.48 1.90 6.71
N LEU A 46 -1.54 2.35 5.46
CA LEU A 46 -0.38 2.64 4.60
C LEU A 46 -0.05 4.13 4.56
N LYS A 47 -0.47 4.91 5.56
CA LYS A 47 -0.20 6.36 5.62
C LYS A 47 1.30 6.64 5.57
N GLY A 48 1.69 7.58 4.72
CA GLY A 48 3.09 7.97 4.55
C GLY A 48 4.00 6.89 3.96
N ALA A 49 3.46 5.76 3.49
CA ALA A 49 4.25 4.67 2.93
C ALA A 49 5.01 5.09 1.67
N LYS A 50 6.27 4.65 1.55
CA LYS A 50 7.05 4.76 0.31
C LYS A 50 6.80 3.52 -0.53
N LEU A 51 5.86 3.60 -1.46
CA LEU A 51 5.44 2.55 -2.40
C LEU A 51 5.97 2.80 -3.83
N THR A 52 7.01 3.62 -3.98
CA THR A 52 7.58 3.94 -5.29
C THR A 52 7.99 2.66 -6.02
N GLY A 53 7.45 2.44 -7.22
CA GLY A 53 7.71 1.24 -8.02
C GLY A 53 7.14 -0.07 -7.47
N ALA A 54 6.32 -0.05 -6.41
CA ALA A 54 5.73 -1.26 -5.85
C ALA A 54 4.77 -1.94 -6.85
N ASN A 55 4.76 -3.27 -6.88
CA ASN A 55 3.83 -4.04 -7.68
C ASN A 55 2.61 -4.43 -6.82
N LEU A 56 1.50 -3.73 -6.99
CA LEU A 56 0.22 -3.94 -6.32
C LEU A 56 -0.84 -4.50 -7.29
N MET A 57 -0.40 -5.12 -8.39
CA MET A 57 -1.32 -5.68 -9.38
C MET A 57 -2.29 -6.67 -8.71
N ARG A 58 -3.59 -6.50 -8.95
CA ARG A 58 -4.67 -7.29 -8.34
C ARG A 58 -4.74 -7.27 -6.81
N ALA A 59 -4.03 -6.37 -6.14
CA ALA A 59 -4.11 -6.23 -4.69
C ALA A 59 -5.49 -5.72 -4.25
N ASN A 60 -5.99 -6.21 -3.12
CA ASN A 60 -7.18 -5.66 -2.49
C ASN A 60 -6.78 -4.51 -1.56
N LEU A 61 -7.08 -3.27 -1.92
CA LEU A 61 -6.82 -2.05 -1.14
C LEU A 61 -8.13 -1.39 -0.69
N GLU A 62 -9.22 -2.15 -0.62
CA GLU A 62 -10.53 -1.64 -0.22
C GLU A 62 -10.45 -0.95 1.14
N GLY A 63 -10.88 0.31 1.23
CA GLY A 63 -10.84 1.08 2.49
C GLY A 63 -9.44 1.42 3.02
N ALA A 64 -8.37 1.06 2.32
CA ALA A 64 -6.99 1.27 2.79
C ALA A 64 -6.67 2.76 2.98
N TYR A 65 -5.84 3.07 3.98
CA TYR A 65 -5.43 4.44 4.29
C TYR A 65 -4.10 4.77 3.61
N LEU A 66 -4.13 5.55 2.54
CA LEU A 66 -2.97 5.89 1.72
C LEU A 66 -2.58 7.37 1.79
N THR A 67 -3.13 8.13 2.74
CA THR A 67 -2.80 9.55 2.93
C THR A 67 -1.29 9.75 3.08
N GLY A 68 -0.72 10.56 2.19
CA GLY A 68 0.71 10.86 2.17
C GLY A 68 1.61 9.73 1.65
N ALA A 69 1.04 8.60 1.19
CA ALA A 69 1.82 7.54 0.55
C ALA A 69 2.39 8.01 -0.80
N ASN A 70 3.64 7.69 -1.07
CA ASN A 70 4.26 7.91 -2.38
C ASN A 70 4.12 6.63 -3.20
N MET A 71 3.17 6.61 -4.14
CA MET A 71 2.93 5.50 -5.07
C MET A 71 3.46 5.79 -6.48
N MET A 72 4.44 6.69 -6.62
CA MET A 72 5.05 7.00 -7.91
C MET A 72 5.54 5.71 -8.59
N TRP A 73 5.05 5.44 -9.80
CA TRP A 73 5.40 4.26 -10.61
C TRP A 73 4.94 2.92 -10.01
N ALA A 74 4.07 2.93 -9.00
CA ALA A 74 3.45 1.69 -8.52
C ALA A 74 2.54 1.11 -9.60
N ASN A 75 2.59 -0.21 -9.78
CA ASN A 75 1.64 -0.92 -10.64
C ASN A 75 0.37 -1.23 -9.85
N LEU A 76 -0.76 -0.63 -10.22
CA LEU A 76 -2.07 -0.82 -9.60
C LEU A 76 -3.06 -1.52 -10.54
N GLU A 77 -2.57 -2.16 -11.61
CA GLU A 77 -3.42 -2.84 -12.58
C GLU A 77 -4.31 -3.90 -11.90
N GLY A 78 -5.63 -3.74 -12.04
CA GLY A 78 -6.62 -4.63 -11.42
C GLY A 78 -6.72 -4.54 -9.89
N ALA A 79 -6.07 -3.57 -9.23
CA ALA A 79 -6.17 -3.39 -7.79
C ALA A 79 -7.57 -2.85 -7.40
N ASN A 80 -8.14 -3.37 -6.31
CA ASN A 80 -9.39 -2.85 -5.76
C ASN A 80 -9.10 -1.65 -4.86
N LEU A 81 -9.48 -0.44 -5.27
CA LEU A 81 -9.29 0.81 -4.51
C LEU A 81 -10.60 1.39 -3.96
N VAL A 82 -11.69 0.60 -3.93
CA VAL A 82 -13.00 1.08 -3.44
C VAL A 82 -12.84 1.62 -2.01
N GLY A 83 -13.27 2.85 -1.77
CA GLY A 83 -13.17 3.48 -0.45
C GLY A 83 -11.76 3.78 0.05
N ALA A 84 -10.71 3.54 -0.75
CA ALA A 84 -9.33 3.83 -0.35
C ALA A 84 -9.14 5.34 -0.12
N LYS A 85 -8.53 5.69 1.00
CA LYS A 85 -8.33 7.09 1.43
C LYS A 85 -7.00 7.60 0.93
N LEU A 86 -7.01 8.09 -0.31
CA LEU A 86 -5.89 8.74 -1.01
C LEU A 86 -5.91 10.23 -0.66
N GLY A 87 -5.29 10.63 0.44
CA GLY A 87 -5.35 12.01 0.92
C GLY A 87 -5.13 13.07 -0.18
N GLY A 88 -6.19 13.81 -0.51
CA GLY A 88 -6.20 15.14 -1.14
C GLY A 88 -5.54 15.33 -2.52
N ARG A 89 -4.96 14.32 -3.15
CA ARG A 89 -4.35 14.48 -4.47
C ARG A 89 -4.78 13.34 -5.40
N ILE A 90 -5.62 13.71 -6.34
CA ILE A 90 -5.96 12.94 -7.53
C ILE A 90 -4.67 12.83 -8.35
N TRP A 91 -3.95 11.72 -8.24
CA TRP A 91 -2.87 11.41 -9.18
C TRP A 91 -3.40 10.44 -10.22
N LYS A 92 -3.20 10.77 -11.50
CA LYS A 92 -3.44 9.87 -12.63
C LYS A 92 -2.66 8.59 -12.40
N THR A 93 -3.35 7.51 -12.06
CA THR A 93 -2.85 6.16 -12.35
C THR A 93 -2.89 5.98 -13.87
N ARG A 94 -1.90 5.27 -14.41
CA ARG A 94 -1.98 4.81 -15.80
C ARG A 94 -2.95 3.63 -15.81
N THR A 95 -4.25 3.89 -15.71
CA THR A 95 -5.24 2.87 -16.06
C THR A 95 -5.13 2.74 -17.56
N SER A 96 -4.53 1.64 -18.01
CA SER A 96 -4.56 1.25 -19.41
C SER A 96 -6.03 1.27 -19.86
N SER A 97 -6.30 2.04 -20.90
CA SER A 97 -7.58 2.04 -21.64
C SER A 97 -7.89 0.66 -22.20
#